data_AF-A0A3D0XCW2-F1
#
_entry.id   AF-A0A3D0XCW2-F1
#
_cell.length_a   1.000
_cell.length_b   1.000
_cell.length_c   1.000
_cell.angle_alpha   90.00
_cell.angle_beta   90.00
_cell.angle_gamma   90.00
#
_symmetry.space_group_name_H-M   'P 1'
#
loop_
_entity.id
_entity.type
_entity.pdbx_description
1 polymer ?
#
loop_
_entity_poly.entity_id
_entity_poly.type
_entity_poly.pdbx_seq_one_letter_code
_entity_poly.pdbx_strand_id
1 'polypeptide(L)'
;LGVIGLGAIGILVANAAAALGMQVIGYDPFMSVPNALRLDPSIKLMKNNEEVMTNCDYLTIHVPLTPDTKDLVDADMMAKMKDGVRILNFSRDGL
;
A
#
# COMPACT_ATOMS: atom_id res chain seq x y z
N LEU A 1 -8.53 -1.14 -2.75
CA LEU A 1 -7.60 -0.55 -1.76
C LEU A 1 -6.19 -0.95 -2.13
N GLY A 2 -5.29 0.01 -2.30
CA GLY A 2 -3.85 -0.21 -2.44
C GLY A 2 -3.17 -0.02 -1.09
N VAL A 3 -2.32 -0.97 -0.70
CA VAL A 3 -1.57 -0.94 0.57
C VAL A 3 -0.08 -0.92 0.28
N ILE A 4 0.61 0.15 0.67
CA ILE A 4 2.07 0.25 0.60
C ILE A 4 2.66 -0.08 1.96
N GLY A 5 3.49 -1.12 2.00
CA GLY A 5 4.03 -1.68 3.23
C GLY A 5 3.08 -2.71 3.83
N LEU A 6 3.54 -3.96 3.91
CA LEU A 6 2.83 -5.12 4.44
C LEU A 6 3.60 -5.67 5.66
N GLY A 7 3.97 -4.74 6.52
CA GLY A 7 4.50 -5.00 7.86
C GLY A 7 3.40 -5.21 8.90
N ALA A 8 3.73 -4.92 10.16
CA ALA A 8 2.84 -5.15 11.29
C ALA A 8 1.47 -4.45 11.16
N ILE A 9 1.45 -3.21 10.66
CA ILE A 9 0.21 -2.42 10.51
C ILE A 9 -0.46 -2.71 9.16
N GLY A 10 0.31 -2.70 8.08
CA GLY A 10 -0.22 -2.87 6.72
C GLY A 10 -1.01 -4.16 6.54
N ILE A 11 -0.53 -5.28 7.08
CA ILE A 11 -1.27 -6.56 7.03
C ILE A 11 -2.63 -6.46 7.73
N LEU A 12 -2.70 -5.80 8.90
CA LEU A 12 -3.95 -5.67 9.64
C LEU A 12 -4.97 -4.85 8.84
N VAL A 13 -4.53 -3.75 8.24
CA VAL A 13 -5.37 -2.91 7.39
C VAL A 13 -5.81 -3.66 6.14
N ALA A 14 -4.88 -4.35 5.47
CA ALA A 14 -5.15 -5.10 4.24
C ALA A 14 -6.19 -6.21 4.48
N ASN A 15 -6.02 -7.00 5.55
CA ASN A 15 -6.95 -8.07 5.90
C ASN A 15 -8.31 -7.53 6.34
N ALA A 16 -8.34 -6.46 7.13
CA ALA A 16 -9.60 -5.82 7.55
C ALA A 16 -10.39 -5.32 6.33
N ALA A 17 -9.71 -4.68 5.38
CA ALA A 17 -10.34 -4.21 4.15
C ALA A 17 -10.86 -5.35 3.27
N ALA A 18 -10.09 -6.45 3.14
CA ALA A 18 -10.54 -7.65 2.42
C ALA A 18 -11.78 -8.26 3.09
N ALA A 19 -11.80 -8.37 4.42
CA ALA A 19 -12.96 -8.86 5.18
C ALA A 19 -14.20 -7.97 5.05
N LEU A 20 -14.03 -6.66 4.82
CA LEU A 20 -15.10 -5.72 4.51
C LEU A 20 -15.57 -5.78 3.04
N GLY A 21 -15.03 -6.70 2.24
CA GLY A 21 -15.42 -6.92 0.84
C GLY A 21 -14.70 -6.02 -0.17
N MET A 22 -13.61 -5.34 0.23
CA MET A 22 -12.81 -4.57 -0.72
C MET A 22 -11.91 -5.49 -1.55
N GLN A 23 -11.67 -5.11 -2.81
CA GLN A 23 -10.55 -5.65 -3.57
C GLN A 23 -9.25 -5.01 -3.09
N VAL A 24 -8.34 -5.81 -2.54
CA VAL A 24 -7.10 -5.32 -1.95
C VAL A 24 -5.91 -5.77 -2.78
N ILE A 25 -5.04 -4.80 -3.08
CA ILE A 25 -3.75 -5.00 -3.72
C ILE A 25 -2.69 -4.40 -2.79
N GLY A 26 -1.49 -4.98 -2.76
CA GLY A 26 -0.44 -4.47 -1.88
C GLY A 26 0.96 -4.81 -2.34
N TYR A 27 1.93 -4.09 -1.80
CA TYR A 27 3.34 -4.32 -2.08
C TYR A 27 4.19 -4.04 -0.85
N ASP A 28 5.19 -4.91 -0.65
CA ASP A 28 6.25 -4.73 0.33
C ASP A 28 7.54 -5.38 -0.20
N PRO A 29 8.61 -4.61 -0.44
CA PRO A 29 9.88 -5.15 -0.94
C PRO A 29 10.57 -6.08 0.06
N PHE A 30 10.21 -6.01 1.35
CA PHE A 30 10.82 -6.74 2.45
C PHE A 30 9.84 -7.72 3.10
N MET A 31 8.87 -8.23 2.34
CA MET A 31 7.88 -9.17 2.85
C MET A 31 8.56 -10.43 3.43
N SER A 32 8.38 -10.64 4.73
CA SER A 32 8.86 -11.84 5.42
C SER A 32 7.88 -13.01 5.25
N VAL A 33 8.37 -14.24 5.38
CA VAL A 33 7.52 -15.45 5.37
C VAL A 33 6.40 -15.39 6.43
N PRO A 34 6.67 -15.00 7.69
CA PRO A 34 5.60 -14.84 8.69
C PRO A 34 4.53 -13.82 8.28
N ASN A 35 4.93 -12.72 7.63
CA ASN A 35 4.00 -11.71 7.15
C ASN A 35 3.14 -12.24 6.00
N ALA A 36 3.74 -12.95 5.05
CA ALA A 36 3.02 -13.58 3.95
C ALA A 36 1.96 -14.58 4.44
N LEU A 37 2.29 -15.39 5.45
CA LEU A 37 1.35 -16.36 6.05
C LEU A 37 0.19 -15.71 6.81
N ARG A 38 0.33 -14.45 7.23
CA ARG A 38 -0.71 -13.68 7.91
C ARG A 38 -1.60 -12.89 6.96
N LEU A 39 -1.18 -12.74 5.70
CA LEU A 39 -1.93 -11.98 4.71
C LEU A 39 -3.11 -12.82 4.19
N ASP A 40 -4.28 -12.20 4.05
CA ASP A 40 -5.44 -12.88 3.48
C ASP A 40 -5.13 -13.34 2.04
N PRO A 41 -5.42 -14.61 1.67
CA PRO A 41 -5.07 -15.16 0.35
C PRO A 41 -5.73 -14.46 -0.85
N SER A 42 -6.81 -13.71 -0.63
CA SER A 42 -7.48 -12.94 -1.68
C SER A 42 -6.72 -11.65 -2.07
N ILE A 43 -5.75 -11.23 -1.25
CA ILE A 43 -4.99 -10.01 -1.45
C ILE A 43 -3.93 -10.23 -2.52
N LYS A 44 -3.96 -9.40 -3.56
CA LYS A 44 -3.02 -9.51 -4.67
C LYS A 44 -1.73 -8.73 -4.38
N LEU A 45 -0.61 -9.42 -4.40
CA LEU A 45 0.71 -8.78 -4.34
C LEU A 45 1.08 -8.20 -5.71
N MET A 46 1.48 -6.93 -5.71
CA MET A 46 2.00 -6.22 -6.88
C MET A 46 3.53 -6.25 -6.87
N LYS A 47 4.16 -5.84 -7.97
CA LYS A 47 5.63 -5.92 -8.12
C LYS A 47 6.37 -4.72 -7.54
N ASN A 48 5.71 -3.58 -7.46
CA ASN A 48 6.29 -2.33 -6.98
C ASN A 48 5.19 -1.35 -6.51
N ASN A 49 5.63 -0.23 -5.94
CA ASN A 49 4.77 0.86 -5.47
C ASN A 49 3.90 1.45 -6.59
N GLU A 50 4.47 1.64 -7.78
CA GLU A 50 3.78 2.25 -8.93
C GLU A 50 2.57 1.40 -9.38
N GLU A 51 2.73 0.08 -9.46
CA GLU A 51 1.64 -0.84 -9.79
C GLU A 51 0.48 -0.75 -8.77
N VAL A 52 0.77 -0.59 -7.47
CA VAL A 52 -0.27 -0.42 -6.45
C VAL A 52 -1.00 0.90 -6.64
N MET A 53 -0.26 2.00 -6.70
CA MET A 53 -0.80 3.36 -6.73
C MET A 53 -1.63 3.63 -7.99
N THR A 54 -1.21 3.14 -9.15
CA THR A 54 -1.93 3.32 -10.43
C THR A 54 -3.19 2.46 -10.54
N ASN A 55 -3.33 1.42 -9.73
CA ASN A 55 -4.46 0.48 -9.81
C ASN A 55 -5.47 0.59 -8.66
N CYS A 56 -5.35 1.59 -7.77
CA CYS A 56 -6.22 1.72 -6.60
C CYS A 56 -7.05 3.01 -6.60
N ASP A 57 -8.26 2.94 -6.04
CA ASP A 57 -9.14 4.11 -5.83
C ASP A 57 -8.93 4.74 -4.43
N TYR A 58 -8.30 3.97 -3.54
CA TYR A 58 -7.87 4.36 -2.21
C TYR A 58 -6.46 3.81 -1.99
N LEU A 59 -5.55 4.64 -1.50
CA LEU A 59 -4.18 4.30 -1.16
C LEU A 59 -3.98 4.46 0.35
N THR A 60 -3.37 3.49 1.01
CA THR A 60 -2.94 3.61 2.42
C THR A 60 -1.45 3.26 2.55
N ILE A 61 -0.72 4.07 3.30
CA ILE A 61 0.74 4.02 3.38
C ILE A 61 1.17 3.64 4.80
N HIS A 62 1.97 2.57 4.91
CA HIS A 62 2.43 1.94 6.15
C HIS A 62 3.94 1.62 6.13
N VAL A 63 4.75 2.50 5.55
CA VAL A 63 6.21 2.36 5.47
C VAL A 63 6.92 3.42 6.32
N PRO A 64 8.14 3.15 6.83
CA PRO A 64 8.94 4.18 7.47
C PRO A 64 9.36 5.25 6.47
N LEU A 65 9.67 6.45 6.97
CA LEU A 65 10.35 7.49 6.20
C LEU A 65 11.86 7.19 6.16
N THR A 66 12.38 6.91 4.98
CA THR A 66 13.80 6.68 4.68
C THR A 66 14.17 7.51 3.44
N PRO A 67 15.45 7.61 3.06
CA PRO A 67 15.83 8.26 1.80
C PRO A 67 15.14 7.66 0.57
N ASP A 68 14.85 6.36 0.58
CA ASP A 68 14.23 5.65 -0.54
C ASP A 68 12.70 5.79 -0.60
N THR A 69 12.06 6.14 0.52
CA THR A 69 10.61 6.34 0.62
C THR A 69 10.21 7.80 0.79
N LYS A 70 11.18 8.71 0.87
CA LYS A 70 10.92 10.14 0.90
C LYS A 70 10.27 10.57 -0.40
N ASP A 71 9.23 11.41 -0.30
CA ASP A 71 8.48 11.92 -1.45
C ASP A 71 7.93 10.77 -2.33
N LEU A 72 7.57 9.64 -1.71
CA LEU A 72 7.01 8.47 -2.37
C LEU A 72 5.75 8.82 -3.17
N VAL A 73 4.95 9.76 -2.66
CA VAL A 73 3.80 10.34 -3.36
C VAL A 73 4.14 11.75 -3.82
N ASP A 74 4.94 11.83 -4.89
CA ASP A 74 5.28 13.09 -5.55
C ASP A 74 4.29 13.46 -6.67
N ALA A 75 4.55 14.61 -7.33
CA ALA A 75 3.72 15.13 -8.41
C ALA A 75 3.69 14.20 -9.63
N ASP A 76 4.81 13.58 -9.98
CA ASP A 76 4.92 12.67 -11.12
C ASP A 76 4.11 11.40 -10.87
N MET A 77 4.13 10.92 -9.63
CA MET A 77 3.39 9.75 -9.22
C MET A 77 1.89 10.02 -9.14
N MET A 78 1.49 11.16 -8.56
CA MET A 78 0.08 11.59 -8.54
C MET A 78 -0.49 11.75 -9.94
N ALA A 79 0.29 12.22 -10.91
CA ALA A 79 -0.14 12.35 -12.31
C ALA A 79 -0.46 11.01 -13.00
N LYS A 80 0.06 9.88 -12.49
CA LYS A 80 -0.19 8.53 -13.01
C LYS A 80 -1.34 7.82 -12.29
N MET A 81 -1.77 8.32 -11.14
CA MET A 81 -2.83 7.72 -10.34
C MET A 81 -4.20 7.95 -11.00
N LYS A 82 -5.20 7.20 -10.53
CA LYS A 82 -6.59 7.41 -10.97
C LYS A 82 -7.11 8.77 -10.50
N ASP A 83 -7.92 9.41 -11.33
CA ASP A 83 -8.66 10.60 -10.94
C ASP A 83 -9.55 10.33 -9.72
N GLY A 84 -9.50 11.24 -8.73
CA GLY A 84 -10.29 11.13 -7.51
C GLY A 84 -9.80 10.09 -6.49
N VAL A 85 -8.57 9.58 -6.66
CA VAL A 85 -7.93 8.71 -5.66
C VAL A 85 -7.87 9.38 -4.29
N ARG A 86 -8.07 8.59 -3.24
CA ARG A 86 -8.02 9.06 -1.84
C ARG A 86 -6.80 8.46 -1.15
N ILE A 87 -5.93 9.33 -0.66
CA ILE A 87 -4.68 8.92 -0.03
C ILE A 87 -4.80 9.04 1.49
N LEU A 88 -4.45 7.97 2.18
CA LEU A 88 -4.44 7.85 3.63
C LEU A 88 -3.00 7.63 4.10
N ASN A 89 -2.38 8.69 4.61
CA ASN A 89 -1.06 8.60 5.21
C ASN A 89 -1.16 8.61 6.74
N PHE A 90 -1.05 7.44 7.36
CA PHE A 90 -0.94 7.27 8.81
C PHE A 90 0.50 6.95 9.25
N SER A 91 1.47 7.20 8.36
CA SER A 91 2.88 6.89 8.57
C SER A 91 3.65 8.13 8.97
N ARG A 92 4.14 8.94 8.01
CA ARG A 92 5.01 10.10 8.25
C ARG A 92 4.77 11.17 7.19
N ASP A 93 4.87 12.43 7.58
CA ASP A 93 4.52 13.58 6.72
C ASP A 93 5.43 13.76 5.49
N GLY A 94 6.63 13.16 5.47
CA GLY A 94 7.60 13.27 4.36
C GLY A 94 7.51 12.17 3.30
N LEU A 95 6.41 11.41 3.30
CA LEU A 95 6.13 10.34 2.34
C LEU A 95 5.23 10.83 1.21
#